data_AF-A0A932ZKU8-F1
#
_entry.id   AF-A0A932ZKU8-F1
#
_cell.length_a   1.000
_cell.length_b   1.000
_cell.length_c   1.000
_cell.angle_alpha   90.00
_cell.angle_beta   90.00
_cell.angle_gamma   90.00
#
_symmetry.space_group_name_H-M   'P 1'
#
loop_
_entity.id
_entity.type
_entity.pdbx_description
1 polymer ?
#
loop_
_entity_poly.entity_id
_entity_poly.type
_entity_poly.pdbx_seq_one_letter_code
_entity_poly.pdbx_strand_id
1 'polypeptide(L)'
;MKTPAKAILAVIFALFLFGIGYGLKTWWYLGNNIGYAPIQPIPFSHKIHAGVSNIPCAYCHVGVETSRHALIPSVGTCMNCHRVVKTDSPLIQKLKESYDLGKPIEWLKVH
;
A
#
# COMPACT_ATOMS: atom_id res chain seq x y z
N MET A 1 -7.52 57.14 17.71
CA MET A 1 -7.45 55.89 18.52
C MET A 1 -7.96 54.75 17.66
N LYS A 2 -7.10 53.82 17.22
CA LYS A 2 -7.52 52.64 16.45
C LYS A 2 -8.33 51.74 17.38
N THR A 3 -9.57 51.42 17.04
CA THR A 3 -10.49 50.70 17.93
C THR A 3 -9.97 49.27 18.22
N PRO A 4 -9.92 48.84 19.50
CA PRO A 4 -9.40 47.53 19.89
C PRO A 4 -10.20 46.36 19.29
N ALA A 5 -11.46 46.60 18.92
CA ALA A 5 -12.33 45.63 18.28
C ALA A 5 -11.76 45.05 16.97
N LYS A 6 -11.08 45.85 16.14
CA LYS A 6 -10.47 45.36 14.88
C LYS A 6 -9.29 44.42 15.15
N ALA A 7 -8.50 44.70 16.19
CA ALA A 7 -7.40 43.85 16.59
C ALA A 7 -7.92 42.52 17.18
N ILE A 8 -8.97 42.58 18.01
CA ILE A 8 -9.61 41.39 18.58
C ILE A 8 -10.18 40.49 17.46
N LEU A 9 -10.90 41.07 16.50
CA LEU A 9 -11.44 40.31 15.36
C LEU A 9 -10.35 39.63 14.53
N ALA A 10 -9.23 40.34 14.27
CA ALA A 10 -8.11 39.80 13.51
C ALA A 10 -7.45 38.61 14.23
N VAL A 11 -7.30 38.69 15.56
CA VAL A 11 -6.77 37.58 16.37
C VAL A 11 -7.72 36.38 16.36
N ILE A 12 -9.02 36.60 16.53
CA ILE A 12 -10.03 35.52 16.46
C ILE A 12 -10.00 34.86 15.07
N PHE A 13 -9.93 35.64 14.01
CA PHE A 13 -9.84 35.12 12.64
C PHE A 13 -8.56 34.32 12.42
N ALA A 14 -7.41 34.80 12.89
CA ALA A 14 -6.14 34.07 12.81
C ALA A 14 -6.19 32.75 13.58
N LEU A 15 -6.77 32.74 14.79
CA LEU A 15 -6.96 31.53 15.58
C LEU A 15 -7.93 30.54 14.92
N PHE A 16 -8.99 31.04 14.28
CA PHE A 16 -9.93 30.22 13.53
C PHE A 16 -9.27 29.55 12.32
N LEU A 17 -8.50 30.31 11.52
CA LEU A 17 -7.74 29.76 10.40
C LEU A 17 -6.69 28.74 10.86
N PHE A 18 -6.01 29.01 11.97
CA PHE A 18 -5.08 28.07 12.58
C PHE A 18 -5.78 26.77 13.02
N GLY A 19 -6.95 26.89 13.65
CA GLY A 19 -7.79 25.75 14.04
C GLY A 19 -8.23 24.92 12.85
N ILE A 20 -8.67 25.55 11.75
CA ILE A 20 -9.01 24.86 10.48
C ILE A 20 -7.78 24.14 9.94
N GLY A 21 -6.63 24.82 9.84
CA GLY A 21 -5.40 24.23 9.30
C GLY A 21 -4.94 23.01 10.11
N TYR A 22 -4.97 23.12 11.43
CA TYR A 22 -4.64 22.00 12.32
C TYR A 22 -5.67 20.87 12.23
N GLY A 23 -6.96 21.20 12.12
CA GLY A 23 -8.04 20.23 11.93
C GLY A 23 -7.89 19.44 10.63
N LEU A 24 -7.64 20.13 9.51
CA LEU A 24 -7.42 19.50 8.19
C LEU A 24 -6.17 18.62 8.19
N LYS A 25 -5.07 19.09 8.81
CA LYS A 25 -3.86 18.28 8.97
C LYS A 25 -4.16 17.00 9.75
N THR A 26 -4.82 17.11 10.90
CA THR A 26 -5.13 15.96 11.75
C THR A 26 -6.09 14.98 11.05
N TRP A 27 -7.09 15.51 10.35
CA TRP A 27 -8.01 14.74 9.52
C TRP A 27 -7.29 13.93 8.44
N TRP A 28 -6.31 14.52 7.76
CA TRP A 28 -5.51 13.83 6.74
C TRP A 28 -4.80 12.60 7.31
N TYR A 29 -4.29 12.67 8.55
CA TYR A 29 -3.61 11.54 9.20
C TYR A 29 -4.56 10.49 9.77
N LEU A 30 -5.76 10.87 10.22
CA LEU A 30 -6.73 9.95 10.83
C LEU A 30 -7.42 9.02 9.82
N GLY A 31 -7.38 9.35 8.53
CA GLY A 31 -8.08 8.59 7.48
C GLY A 31 -7.18 7.84 6.49
N ASN A 32 -5.85 7.85 6.69
CA ASN A 32 -4.93 7.22 5.75
C ASN A 32 -4.29 5.93 6.33
N ASN A 33 -4.04 4.96 5.47
CA ASN A 33 -3.41 3.68 5.85
C ASN A 33 -1.87 3.80 5.95
N ILE A 34 -1.34 4.98 6.29
CA ILE A 34 0.12 5.18 6.36
C ILE A 34 0.67 4.35 7.51
N GLY A 35 1.64 3.48 7.20
CA GLY A 35 2.25 2.58 8.17
C GLY A 35 1.46 1.29 8.43
N TYR A 36 0.29 1.11 7.79
CA TYR A 36 -0.43 -0.17 7.86
C TYR A 36 0.35 -1.25 7.10
N ALA A 37 0.90 -2.21 7.83
CA ALA A 37 1.71 -3.30 7.29
C ALA A 37 1.29 -4.63 7.94
N PRO A 38 0.20 -5.25 7.49
CA PRO A 38 -0.27 -6.52 8.05
C PRO A 38 0.70 -7.65 7.73
N ILE A 39 0.76 -8.66 8.61
CA ILE A 39 1.53 -9.88 8.38
C ILE A 39 0.87 -10.66 7.24
N GLN A 40 1.58 -10.85 6.13
CA GLN A 40 1.07 -11.56 4.97
C GLN A 40 1.24 -13.09 5.11
N PRO A 41 0.38 -13.90 4.47
CA PRO A 41 0.52 -15.36 4.50
C PRO A 41 1.85 -15.86 3.92
N ILE A 42 2.38 -15.13 2.93
CA ILE A 42 3.73 -15.28 2.37
C ILE A 42 4.32 -13.86 2.29
N PRO A 43 5.46 -13.57 2.94
CA PRO A 43 6.03 -12.22 2.95
C PRO A 43 6.67 -11.90 1.59
N PHE A 44 5.88 -11.34 0.68
CA PHE A 44 6.35 -10.90 -0.63
C PHE A 44 7.24 -9.66 -0.53
N SER A 45 8.38 -9.67 -1.21
CA SER A 45 9.34 -8.56 -1.20
C SER A 45 9.37 -7.83 -2.55
N HIS A 46 8.69 -6.68 -2.64
CA HIS A 46 8.81 -5.79 -3.80
C HIS A 46 10.26 -5.32 -4.03
N LYS A 47 11.04 -5.16 -2.95
CA LYS A 47 12.44 -4.75 -3.02
C LYS A 47 13.28 -5.73 -3.86
N ILE A 48 13.06 -7.03 -3.68
CA ILE A 48 13.80 -8.04 -4.45
C ILE A 48 13.27 -8.07 -5.89
N HIS A 49 11.95 -8.17 -6.07
CA HIS A 49 11.36 -8.40 -7.40
C HIS A 49 11.48 -7.17 -8.31
N ALA A 50 10.98 -6.01 -7.87
CA ALA A 50 11.00 -4.79 -8.67
C ALA A 50 12.32 -4.02 -8.55
N GLY A 51 12.98 -4.07 -7.39
CA GLY A 51 14.22 -3.31 -7.16
C GLY A 51 15.47 -4.02 -7.66
N VAL A 52 15.75 -5.23 -7.13
CA VAL A 52 16.99 -5.95 -7.47
C VAL A 52 16.88 -6.66 -8.82
N SER A 53 15.78 -7.37 -9.04
CA SER A 53 15.57 -8.15 -10.27
C SER A 53 14.97 -7.33 -11.42
N ASN A 54 14.62 -6.06 -11.18
CA ASN A 54 14.06 -5.14 -12.17
C ASN A 54 12.83 -5.71 -12.92
N ILE A 55 12.00 -6.52 -12.25
CA ILE A 55 10.78 -7.06 -12.84
C ILE A 55 9.76 -5.91 -12.98
N PRO A 56 9.23 -5.66 -14.19
CA PRO A 56 8.26 -4.59 -14.40
C PRO A 56 7.00 -4.77 -13.56
N CYS A 57 6.43 -3.65 -13.06
CA CYS A 57 5.21 -3.68 -12.23
C CYS A 57 4.05 -4.40 -12.92
N ALA A 58 3.87 -4.17 -14.22
CA ALA A 58 2.80 -4.74 -15.03
C ALA A 58 2.91 -6.25 -15.25
N TYR A 59 4.07 -6.86 -14.97
CA TYR A 59 4.24 -8.31 -15.04
C TYR A 59 3.38 -9.04 -14.00
N CYS A 60 3.34 -8.49 -12.78
CA CYS A 60 2.49 -9.02 -11.71
C CYS A 60 1.12 -8.34 -11.68
N HIS A 61 1.09 -7.02 -11.82
CA HIS A 61 -0.13 -6.23 -11.77
C HIS A 61 -0.73 -6.05 -13.16
N VAL A 62 -1.30 -7.13 -13.68
CA VAL A 62 -1.96 -7.11 -14.98
C VAL A 62 -3.11 -6.11 -15.01
N GLY A 63 -3.29 -5.45 -16.15
CA GLY A 63 -4.33 -4.44 -16.34
C GLY A 63 -4.09 -3.12 -15.62
N VAL A 64 -2.94 -2.91 -14.97
CA VAL A 64 -2.63 -1.64 -14.28
C VAL A 64 -2.68 -0.41 -15.20
N GLU A 65 -2.40 -0.60 -16.51
CA GLU A 65 -2.41 0.49 -17.49
C GLU A 65 -3.81 0.79 -18.06
N THR A 66 -4.72 -0.17 -17.98
CA THR A 66 -6.01 -0.13 -18.71
C THR A 66 -7.24 -0.20 -17.81
N SER A 67 -7.06 -0.63 -16.56
CA SER A 67 -8.12 -0.81 -15.57
C SER A 67 -8.01 0.21 -14.45
N ARG A 68 -9.14 0.50 -13.79
CA ARG A 68 -9.18 1.28 -12.54
C ARG A 68 -8.57 0.53 -11.36
N HIS A 69 -8.36 -0.78 -11.49
CA HIS A 69 -7.83 -1.64 -10.45
C HIS A 69 -6.66 -2.47 -10.99
N ALA A 70 -5.51 -2.36 -10.30
CA ALA A 70 -4.40 -3.28 -10.48
C ALA A 70 -4.75 -4.62 -9.84
N LEU A 71 -4.81 -5.68 -10.65
CA LEU A 71 -5.10 -7.01 -10.13
C LEU A 71 -3.88 -7.59 -9.41
N ILE A 72 -4.12 -8.42 -8.40
CA ILE A 72 -3.08 -9.23 -7.76
C ILE A 72 -2.87 -10.47 -8.65
N PRO A 73 -1.62 -10.86 -8.94
CA PRO A 73 -1.37 -12.00 -9.82
C PRO A 73 -1.91 -13.30 -9.23
N SER A 74 -2.27 -14.22 -10.12
CA SER A 74 -2.51 -15.61 -9.72
C SER A 74 -1.22 -16.27 -9.25
N VAL A 75 -1.36 -17.34 -8.47
CA VAL A 75 -0.23 -18.15 -7.97
C VAL A 75 0.66 -18.67 -9.13
N GLY A 76 0.08 -18.88 -10.31
CA GLY A 76 0.81 -19.29 -11.50
C GLY A 76 1.91 -18.31 -11.92
N THR A 77 1.68 -17.00 -11.78
CA THR A 77 2.68 -15.97 -12.10
C THR A 77 3.93 -16.12 -11.24
N CYS A 78 3.75 -16.41 -9.95
CA CYS A 78 4.84 -16.67 -9.02
C CYS A 78 5.61 -17.94 -9.43
N MET A 79 4.87 -18.97 -9.83
CA MET A 79 5.44 -20.27 -10.22
C MET A 79 6.15 -20.25 -11.57
N ASN A 80 5.99 -19.21 -12.40
CA ASN A 80 6.80 -19.07 -13.63
C ASN A 80 8.31 -19.05 -13.32
N CYS A 81 8.72 -18.55 -12.15
CA CYS A 81 10.11 -18.52 -11.73
C CYS A 81 10.39 -19.44 -10.53
N HIS A 82 9.48 -19.50 -9.55
CA HIS A 82 9.69 -20.24 -8.31
C HIS A 82 9.62 -21.76 -8.43
N ARG A 83 9.40 -22.28 -9.65
CA ARG A 83 9.68 -23.69 -9.99
C ARG A 83 11.18 -24.02 -9.96
N VAL A 84 12.05 -23.02 -10.12
CA VAL A 84 13.52 -23.20 -10.13
C VAL A 84 14.25 -22.24 -9.19
N VAL A 85 13.61 -21.15 -8.76
CA VAL A 85 14.19 -20.16 -7.84
C VAL A 85 13.73 -20.42 -6.41
N LYS A 86 14.71 -20.59 -5.48
CA LYS A 86 14.46 -20.72 -4.02
C LYS A 86 13.49 -21.85 -3.67
N THR A 87 13.54 -22.95 -4.43
CA THR A 87 12.64 -24.11 -4.32
C THR A 87 12.72 -24.81 -2.95
N ASP A 88 13.86 -24.68 -2.29
CA ASP A 88 14.17 -25.18 -0.95
C ASP A 88 13.56 -24.31 0.18
N SER A 89 13.14 -23.08 -0.11
CA SER A 89 12.58 -22.18 0.89
C SER A 89 11.20 -22.68 1.39
N PRO A 90 10.96 -22.74 2.71
CA PRO A 90 9.66 -23.10 3.27
C PRO A 90 8.51 -22.22 2.76
N LEU A 91 8.78 -20.94 2.48
CA LEU A 91 7.80 -20.00 1.96
C LEU A 91 7.43 -20.31 0.50
N ILE A 92 8.41 -20.75 -0.29
CA ILE A 92 8.18 -21.16 -1.68
C ILE A 92 7.51 -22.54 -1.73
N GLN A 93 7.77 -23.42 -0.75
CA GLN A 93 7.01 -24.66 -0.62
C GLN A 93 5.53 -24.38 -0.31
N LYS A 94 5.22 -23.41 0.57
CA LYS A 94 3.83 -22.97 0.81
C LYS A 94 3.17 -22.37 -0.43
N LEU A 95 3.92 -21.58 -1.21
CA LEU A 95 3.47 -21.08 -2.51
C LEU A 95 3.15 -22.23 -3.47
N LYS A 96 4.05 -23.22 -3.56
CA LYS A 96 3.90 -24.40 -4.41
C LYS A 96 2.68 -25.23 -3.99
N GLU A 97 2.48 -25.45 -2.70
CA GLU A 97 1.29 -26.15 -2.19
C GLU A 97 0.00 -25.44 -2.63
N SER A 98 -0.04 -24.11 -2.51
CA SER A 98 -1.19 -23.31 -2.98
C SER A 98 -1.41 -23.46 -4.49
N TYR A 99 -0.33 -23.49 -5.27
CA TYR A 99 -0.37 -23.73 -6.71
C TYR A 99 -0.90 -25.12 -7.06
N ASP A 100 -0.36 -26.17 -6.42
CA ASP A 100 -0.70 -27.57 -6.68
C ASP A 100 -2.16 -27.88 -6.29
N LEU A 101 -2.66 -27.24 -5.22
CA LEU A 101 -4.06 -27.35 -4.78
C LEU A 101 -5.02 -26.46 -5.58
N GLY A 102 -4.52 -25.59 -6.45
CA GLY A 102 -5.34 -24.59 -7.15
C GLY A 102 -6.01 -23.58 -6.21
N LYS A 103 -5.48 -23.41 -4.99
CA LYS A 103 -6.03 -22.48 -3.99
C LYS A 103 -5.32 -21.13 -4.07
N PRO A 104 -6.04 -20.00 -4.20
CA PRO A 104 -5.41 -18.69 -4.17
C PRO A 104 -4.80 -18.40 -2.80
N ILE A 105 -3.79 -17.54 -2.78
CA ILE A 105 -3.27 -17.00 -1.52
C ILE A 105 -4.23 -15.89 -1.07
N GLU A 106 -4.73 -16.02 0.15
CA GLU A 106 -5.62 -15.05 0.80
C GLU A 106 -4.84 -13.83 1.30
N TRP A 107 -4.48 -12.94 0.37
CA TRP A 107 -3.72 -11.73 0.67
C TRP A 107 -4.50 -10.74 1.53
N LEU A 108 -3.84 -10.16 2.53
CA LEU A 108 -4.38 -9.05 3.30
C LEU A 108 -4.15 -7.75 2.53
N LYS A 109 -5.23 -7.10 2.11
CA LYS A 109 -5.20 -5.85 1.33
C LYS A 109 -4.63 -4.70 2.17
N VAL A 110 -3.74 -3.91 1.56
CA VAL A 110 -3.11 -2.75 2.22
C VAL A 110 -3.72 -1.41 1.74
N HIS A 111 -4.11 -1.34 0.46
CA HIS A 111 -4.73 -0.19 -0.20
C HIS A 111 -5.91 -0.64 -1.03
#